data_AF-A0A841HKZ7-F1
#
_entry.id   AF-A0A841HKZ7-F1
#
_cell.length_a   1.000
_cell.length_b   1.000
_cell.length_c   1.000
_cell.angle_alpha   90.00
_cell.angle_beta   90.00
_cell.angle_gamma   90.00
#
_symmetry.space_group_name_H-M   'P 1'
#
loop_
_entity.id
_entity.type
_entity.pdbx_description
1 polymer ?
#
loop_
_entity_poly.entity_id
_entity_poly.type
_entity_poly.pdbx_seq_one_letter_code
_entity_poly.pdbx_strand_id
1 'polypeptide(L)'
;MNPRPLRLKHAAFILLAGLMAGAACGKTLSVCPAGSKAKCDFTGNQALQSAVDKAADGDTIMVRAGAYTSAAFVDVPYKQYVIRGSLAIRHKRIEIVGEDGAVLDGTAGPPVSAIVIEGGDVTLRNLTIRNFRAGDPEDDLYEGHGIFVIDAVVELEDVTIEKYAKMGFTGRGSSSLTASGLRILDGHVAIWLEESAHLRLCNALVRNNDSAGIAAYMNATARVYNSVFDGNQDDGLYAENEASIFATNTLLLNNKPFAVRVTDDAQAQVRYTALHGNAAKGSSPDGKQSIRWGEGVQDLVTKPDANYRLASPLAGDPDVRTATLGRMNIGLSDVAACGSGQGR
;
A
#
# COMPACT_ATOMS: atom_id res chain seq x y z
N MET A 1 19.92 -74.72 1.72
CA MET A 1 20.90 -73.62 1.85
C MET A 1 20.39 -72.43 1.05
N ASN A 2 20.07 -71.33 1.74
CA ASN A 2 19.98 -69.98 1.19
C ASN A 2 19.81 -69.00 2.38
N PRO A 3 20.84 -68.24 2.78
CA PRO A 3 20.72 -67.29 3.87
C PRO A 3 20.06 -65.98 3.38
N ARG A 4 19.08 -65.50 4.14
CA ARG A 4 18.45 -64.17 3.96
C ARG A 4 19.45 -63.06 4.33
N PRO A 5 19.51 -61.92 3.61
CA PRO A 5 20.38 -60.82 3.99
C PRO A 5 19.79 -60.00 5.15
N LEU A 6 20.64 -59.70 6.14
CA LEU A 6 20.37 -58.75 7.22
C LEU A 6 20.22 -57.33 6.67
N ARG A 7 19.11 -56.66 6.99
CA ARG A 7 18.92 -55.22 6.75
C ARG A 7 19.65 -54.42 7.82
N LEU A 8 20.69 -53.69 7.43
CA LEU A 8 21.38 -52.69 8.25
C LEU A 8 20.48 -51.44 8.39
N LYS A 9 19.96 -51.19 9.60
CA LYS A 9 19.23 -49.96 9.92
C LYS A 9 20.24 -48.84 10.18
N HIS A 10 20.37 -47.90 9.26
CA HIS A 10 21.09 -46.64 9.51
C HIS A 10 20.17 -45.71 10.30
N ALA A 11 20.51 -45.46 11.57
CA ALA A 11 19.87 -44.45 12.38
C ALA A 11 20.43 -43.07 11.98
N ALA A 12 19.62 -42.25 11.33
CA ALA A 12 19.94 -40.85 11.09
C ALA A 12 19.70 -40.06 12.38
N PHE A 13 20.78 -39.62 13.03
CA PHE A 13 20.72 -38.63 14.11
C PHE A 13 20.47 -37.26 13.48
N ILE A 14 19.22 -36.80 13.54
CA ILE A 14 18.87 -35.40 13.23
C ILE A 14 19.21 -34.59 14.49
N LEU A 15 20.31 -33.85 14.46
CA LEU A 15 20.59 -32.80 15.44
C LEU A 15 19.63 -31.64 15.18
N LEU A 16 18.51 -31.59 15.90
CA LEU A 16 17.67 -30.39 15.99
C LEU A 16 18.42 -29.38 16.88
N ALA A 17 19.27 -28.56 16.28
CA ALA A 17 19.80 -27.37 16.95
C ALA A 17 18.68 -26.34 17.01
N GLY A 18 17.96 -26.31 18.14
CA GLY A 18 16.96 -25.29 18.43
C GLY A 18 17.63 -23.92 18.54
N LEU A 19 17.59 -23.14 17.45
CA LEU A 19 17.85 -21.71 17.48
C LEU A 19 16.71 -21.03 18.23
N MET A 20 16.87 -20.91 19.55
CA MET A 20 16.16 -19.92 20.36
C MET A 20 16.68 -18.54 19.93
N ALA A 21 16.14 -18.01 18.82
CA ALA A 21 16.32 -16.62 18.47
C ALA A 21 15.57 -15.79 19.52
N GLY A 22 16.27 -15.43 20.60
CA GLY A 22 15.77 -14.43 21.52
C GLY A 22 15.47 -13.17 20.72
N ALA A 23 14.21 -12.72 20.73
CA ALA A 23 13.81 -11.46 20.13
C ALA A 23 14.65 -10.36 20.79
N ALA A 24 15.70 -9.92 20.10
CA ALA A 24 16.48 -8.78 20.54
C ALA A 24 15.54 -7.58 20.57
N CYS A 25 15.48 -6.89 21.71
CA CYS A 25 14.70 -5.67 21.84
C CYS A 25 15.30 -4.64 20.87
N GLY A 26 14.52 -4.24 19.86
CA GLY A 26 14.93 -3.25 18.88
C GLY A 26 15.29 -1.92 19.51
N LYS A 27 16.29 -1.23 18.97
CA LYS A 27 16.67 0.12 19.39
C LYS A 27 15.84 1.15 18.64
N THR A 28 15.64 2.31 19.25
CA THR A 28 15.05 3.46 18.58
C THR A 28 16.15 4.41 18.09
N LEU A 29 16.18 4.69 16.79
CA LEU A 29 17.04 5.68 16.15
C LEU A 29 16.23 6.93 15.82
N SER A 30 16.61 8.07 16.36
CA SER A 30 15.91 9.35 16.15
C SER A 30 16.51 10.15 14.98
N VAL A 31 15.63 10.71 14.15
CA VAL A 31 16.01 11.43 12.93
C VAL A 31 15.39 12.82 12.95
N CYS A 32 16.19 13.86 12.73
CA CYS A 32 15.76 15.25 12.67
C CYS A 32 15.97 15.85 11.27
N PRO A 33 15.08 16.76 10.81
CA PRO A 33 15.27 17.43 9.53
C PRO A 33 16.45 18.41 9.61
N ALA A 34 16.94 18.85 8.44
CA ALA A 34 17.99 19.87 8.38
C ALA A 34 17.54 21.17 9.08
N GLY A 35 18.48 21.81 9.80
CA GLY A 35 18.20 23.03 10.57
C GLY A 35 17.46 22.81 11.89
N SER A 36 17.08 21.58 12.24
CA SER A 36 16.50 21.27 13.54
C SER A 36 17.48 21.58 14.68
N LYS A 37 16.94 22.08 15.80
CA LYS A 37 17.67 22.28 17.06
C LYS A 37 17.57 21.09 18.02
N ALA A 38 16.70 20.12 17.70
CA ALA A 38 16.54 18.93 18.53
C ALA A 38 17.78 18.04 18.43
N LYS A 39 18.07 17.33 19.51
CA LYS A 39 19.15 16.33 19.54
C LYS A 39 18.59 15.02 19.00
N CYS A 40 18.99 14.66 17.79
CA CYS A 40 18.69 13.37 17.16
C CYS A 40 19.98 12.58 16.91
N ASP A 41 19.86 11.27 16.76
CA ASP A 41 20.97 10.40 16.37
C ASP A 41 21.47 10.74 14.95
N PHE A 42 20.55 11.14 14.08
CA PHE A 42 20.83 11.59 12.72
C PHE A 42 20.15 12.94 12.44
N THR A 43 20.84 13.87 11.78
CA THR A 43 20.29 15.20 11.43
C THR A 43 20.77 15.63 10.06
N GLY A 44 19.88 16.25 9.26
CA GLY A 44 20.20 16.80 7.94
C GLY A 44 19.54 16.07 6.76
N ASN A 45 19.90 16.48 5.53
CA ASN A 45 19.26 16.03 4.29
C ASN A 45 19.54 14.55 3.91
N GLN A 46 20.41 13.86 4.65
CA GLN A 46 20.70 12.43 4.49
C GLN A 46 20.36 11.61 5.74
N ALA A 47 19.74 12.24 6.74
CA ALA A 47 19.55 11.64 8.06
C ALA A 47 18.68 10.38 8.01
N LEU A 48 17.62 10.37 7.19
CA LEU A 48 16.73 9.21 7.05
C LEU A 48 17.46 8.01 6.45
N GLN A 49 18.15 8.20 5.32
CA GLN A 49 18.93 7.11 4.72
C GLN A 49 20.03 6.61 5.66
N SER A 50 20.74 7.53 6.33
CA SER A 50 21.78 7.16 7.30
C SER A 50 21.23 6.34 8.48
N ALA A 51 20.01 6.66 8.95
CA ALA A 51 19.34 5.88 9.98
C ALA A 51 18.95 4.48 9.49
N VAL A 52 18.40 4.37 8.27
CA VAL A 52 18.08 3.08 7.63
C VAL A 52 19.33 2.22 7.46
N ASP A 53 20.42 2.82 6.97
CA ASP A 53 21.70 2.13 6.77
C ASP A 53 22.23 1.58 8.10
N LYS A 54 22.07 2.35 9.19
CA LYS A 54 22.51 1.96 10.53
C LYS A 54 21.58 0.96 11.23
N ALA A 55 20.28 0.99 10.95
CA ALA A 55 19.28 0.18 11.63
C ALA A 55 19.53 -1.32 11.42
N ALA A 56 19.41 -2.08 12.51
CA ALA A 56 19.36 -3.54 12.49
C ALA A 56 17.91 -4.04 12.44
N ASP A 57 17.73 -5.32 12.13
CA ASP A 57 16.43 -5.97 12.23
C ASP A 57 15.82 -5.81 13.63
N GLY A 58 14.56 -5.38 13.67
CA GLY A 58 13.80 -5.08 14.88
C GLY A 58 13.87 -3.62 15.33
N ASP A 59 14.78 -2.81 14.78
CA ASP A 59 14.90 -1.40 15.18
C ASP A 59 13.71 -0.54 14.69
N THR A 60 13.45 0.54 15.42
CA THR A 60 12.48 1.59 15.06
C THR A 60 13.22 2.88 14.73
N ILE A 61 12.87 3.51 13.61
CA ILE A 61 13.33 4.84 13.24
C ILE A 61 12.23 5.85 13.60
N MET A 62 12.50 6.71 14.57
CA MET A 62 11.61 7.79 15.00
C MET A 62 11.91 9.06 14.21
N VAL A 63 11.01 9.44 13.32
CA VAL A 63 11.11 10.62 12.46
C VAL A 63 10.44 11.80 13.16
N ARG A 64 11.24 12.78 13.59
CA ARG A 64 10.71 13.96 14.27
C ARG A 64 9.87 14.83 13.34
N ALA A 65 9.03 15.67 13.92
CA ALA A 65 8.24 16.63 13.15
C ALA A 65 9.14 17.55 12.29
N GLY A 66 8.70 17.82 11.06
CA GLY A 66 9.33 18.74 10.12
C GLY A 66 9.46 18.16 8.71
N ALA A 67 10.00 18.98 7.80
CA ALA A 67 10.13 18.63 6.39
C ALA A 67 11.53 18.04 6.09
N TYR A 68 11.54 16.86 5.48
CA TYR A 68 12.71 16.13 5.06
C TYR A 68 12.79 16.17 3.55
N THR A 69 13.81 16.87 3.04
CA THR A 69 14.15 16.86 1.62
C THR A 69 15.47 16.14 1.45
N SER A 70 15.50 15.17 0.53
CA SER A 70 16.74 14.48 0.24
C SER A 70 17.61 15.27 -0.72
N ALA A 71 18.91 15.35 -0.42
CA ALA A 71 19.91 15.90 -1.33
C ALA A 71 20.57 14.83 -2.22
N ALA A 72 20.26 13.55 -1.97
CA ALA A 72 20.82 12.41 -2.65
C ALA A 72 19.74 11.36 -2.93
N PHE A 73 20.10 10.33 -3.68
CA PHE A 73 19.20 9.22 -3.97
C PHE A 73 19.97 7.91 -3.95
N VAL A 74 19.21 6.83 -3.87
CA VAL A 74 19.72 5.46 -4.00
C VAL A 74 19.01 4.81 -5.18
N ASP A 75 19.81 4.32 -6.12
CA ASP A 75 19.32 3.55 -7.24
C ASP A 75 19.15 2.08 -6.81
N VAL A 76 17.95 1.54 -7.03
CA VAL A 76 17.57 0.15 -6.73
C VAL A 76 17.25 -0.54 -8.06
N PRO A 77 18.16 -1.37 -8.59
CA PRO A 77 17.91 -2.12 -9.81
C PRO A 77 16.78 -3.13 -9.62
N TYR A 78 15.87 -3.21 -10.59
CA TYR A 78 14.81 -4.21 -10.61
C TYR A 78 14.46 -4.60 -12.05
N LYS A 79 14.83 -5.83 -12.42
CA LYS A 79 14.73 -6.34 -13.79
C LYS A 79 15.42 -5.38 -14.77
N GLN A 80 14.72 -4.89 -15.80
CA GLN A 80 15.24 -3.90 -16.74
C GLN A 80 15.20 -2.45 -16.22
N TYR A 81 14.55 -2.19 -15.08
CA TYR A 81 14.35 -0.84 -14.56
C TYR A 81 15.34 -0.50 -13.46
N VAL A 82 15.52 0.80 -13.21
CA VAL A 82 16.17 1.31 -12.01
C VAL A 82 15.19 2.22 -11.29
N ILE A 83 14.84 1.86 -10.06
CA ILE A 83 13.97 2.68 -9.22
C ILE A 83 14.86 3.58 -8.38
N ARG A 84 14.71 4.89 -8.54
CA ARG A 84 15.49 5.87 -7.79
C ARG A 84 14.71 6.37 -6.59
N GLY A 85 15.19 6.06 -5.39
CA GLY A 85 14.55 6.43 -4.13
C GLY A 85 15.27 7.54 -3.38
N SER A 86 14.52 8.44 -2.74
CA SER A 86 15.05 9.36 -1.73
C SER A 86 15.42 8.63 -0.44
N LEU A 87 14.68 7.56 -0.14
CA LEU A 87 14.92 6.60 0.92
C LEU A 87 14.82 5.19 0.34
N ALA A 88 15.85 4.38 0.50
CA ALA A 88 15.86 2.97 0.10
C ALA A 88 16.03 2.07 1.32
N ILE A 89 15.11 1.13 1.50
CA ILE A 89 15.11 0.12 2.56
C ILE A 89 15.25 -1.24 1.89
N ARG A 90 16.34 -1.96 2.17
CA ARG A 90 16.67 -3.20 1.46
C ARG A 90 16.93 -4.34 2.44
N HIS A 91 16.17 -5.41 2.32
CA HIS A 91 16.32 -6.65 3.10
C HIS A 91 16.42 -6.43 4.61
N LYS A 92 15.57 -5.54 5.14
CA LYS A 92 15.50 -5.19 6.57
C LYS A 92 14.12 -5.46 7.13
N ARG A 93 14.07 -5.75 8.42
CA ARG A 93 12.83 -5.72 9.21
C ARG A 93 12.88 -4.56 10.17
N ILE A 94 12.25 -3.44 9.84
CA ILE A 94 12.30 -2.22 10.65
C ILE A 94 10.94 -1.53 10.66
N GLU A 95 10.75 -0.66 11.64
CA GLU A 95 9.62 0.25 11.70
C GLU A 95 10.09 1.70 11.51
N ILE A 96 9.33 2.50 10.78
CA ILE A 96 9.53 3.95 10.68
C ILE A 96 8.26 4.64 11.18
N VAL A 97 8.40 5.43 12.23
CA VAL A 97 7.27 6.14 12.88
C VAL A 97 7.52 7.63 12.80
N GLY A 98 6.63 8.36 12.15
CA GLY A 98 6.62 9.82 12.18
C GLY A 98 5.93 10.38 13.40
N GLU A 99 6.45 11.50 13.92
CA GLU A 99 5.66 12.41 14.75
C GLU A 99 4.64 13.17 13.90
N ASP A 100 3.62 13.74 14.54
CA ASP A 100 2.70 14.65 13.86
C ASP A 100 3.46 15.79 13.18
N GLY A 101 3.24 15.96 11.87
CA GLY A 101 3.99 16.90 11.03
C GLY A 101 5.33 16.37 10.48
N ALA A 102 5.64 15.07 10.58
CA ALA A 102 6.75 14.46 9.85
C ALA A 102 6.40 14.34 8.35
N VAL A 103 7.13 15.08 7.50
CA VAL A 103 6.86 15.19 6.06
C VAL A 103 8.10 14.86 5.24
N LEU A 104 8.00 13.88 4.35
CA LEU A 104 8.95 13.67 3.26
C LEU A 104 8.50 14.54 2.08
N ASP A 105 9.34 15.49 1.68
CA ASP A 105 8.99 16.54 0.72
C ASP A 105 9.94 16.56 -0.48
N GLY A 106 9.40 16.15 -1.64
CA GLY A 106 10.10 16.08 -2.93
C GLY A 106 10.11 17.39 -3.73
N THR A 107 9.61 18.51 -3.17
CA THR A 107 9.55 19.82 -3.86
C THR A 107 10.92 20.31 -4.31
N ALA A 108 11.95 20.02 -3.52
CA ALA A 108 13.34 20.38 -3.79
C ALA A 108 14.21 19.11 -3.89
N GLY A 109 15.44 19.26 -4.37
CA GLY A 109 16.32 18.12 -4.64
C GLY A 109 16.08 17.48 -6.01
N PRO A 110 16.76 16.36 -6.29
CA PRO A 110 16.63 15.64 -7.57
C PRO A 110 15.22 15.05 -7.72
N PRO A 111 14.75 14.83 -8.96
CA PRO A 111 13.55 14.03 -9.20
C PRO A 111 13.83 12.58 -8.78
N VAL A 112 12.95 12.03 -7.95
CA VAL A 112 13.10 10.72 -7.30
C VAL A 112 11.72 10.21 -6.88
N SER A 113 11.63 8.92 -6.57
CA SER A 113 10.54 8.35 -5.79
C SER A 113 10.81 8.55 -4.29
N ALA A 114 9.78 8.63 -3.44
CA ALA A 114 9.98 8.93 -2.02
C ALA A 114 10.67 7.77 -1.29
N ILE A 115 10.01 6.61 -1.27
CA ILE A 115 10.49 5.43 -0.56
C ILE A 115 10.53 4.25 -1.52
N VAL A 116 11.65 3.53 -1.54
CA VAL A 116 11.82 2.27 -2.26
C VAL A 116 12.11 1.18 -1.23
N ILE A 117 11.33 0.11 -1.27
CA ILE A 117 11.46 -1.03 -0.35
C ILE A 117 11.72 -2.28 -1.19
N GLU A 118 12.88 -2.90 -1.02
CA GLU A 118 13.28 -4.13 -1.73
C GLU A 118 13.55 -5.25 -0.72
N GLY A 119 12.63 -6.21 -0.66
CA GLY A 119 12.67 -7.29 0.33
C GLY A 119 12.52 -6.80 1.78
N GLY A 120 12.23 -7.75 2.67
CA GLY A 120 12.11 -7.49 4.11
C GLY A 120 10.68 -7.34 4.61
N ASP A 121 10.53 -6.80 5.81
CA ASP A 121 9.27 -6.65 6.56
C ASP A 121 9.24 -5.27 7.21
N VAL A 122 8.58 -4.31 6.55
CA VAL A 122 8.69 -2.89 6.89
C VAL A 122 7.33 -2.32 7.30
N THR A 123 7.30 -1.65 8.44
CA THR A 123 6.13 -0.89 8.89
C THR A 123 6.41 0.61 8.78
N LEU A 124 5.49 1.36 8.17
CA LEU A 124 5.53 2.82 8.10
C LEU A 124 4.28 3.40 8.78
N ARG A 125 4.47 4.31 9.73
CA ARG A 125 3.38 4.92 10.51
C ARG A 125 3.45 6.44 10.52
N ASN A 126 2.30 7.10 10.39
CA ASN A 126 2.12 8.54 10.64
C ASN A 126 3.12 9.42 9.85
N LEU A 127 3.20 9.20 8.53
CA LEU A 127 4.06 9.96 7.62
C LEU A 127 3.22 10.68 6.57
N THR A 128 3.61 11.90 6.23
CA THR A 128 3.16 12.56 5.00
C THR A 128 4.26 12.51 3.95
N ILE A 129 3.93 12.08 2.75
CA ILE A 129 4.80 12.00 1.58
C ILE A 129 4.20 12.90 0.51
N ARG A 130 4.96 13.89 0.03
CA ARG A 130 4.41 14.83 -0.96
C ARG A 130 5.39 15.37 -1.98
N ASN A 131 4.83 15.84 -3.10
CA ASN A 131 5.54 16.60 -4.13
C ASN A 131 6.70 15.84 -4.79
N PHE A 132 6.63 14.51 -4.86
CA PHE A 132 7.67 13.71 -5.54
C PHE A 132 7.49 13.74 -7.06
N ARG A 133 8.58 14.03 -7.76
CA ARG A 133 8.59 14.39 -9.19
C ARG A 133 9.38 13.37 -9.99
N ALA A 134 8.99 13.18 -11.24
CA ALA A 134 9.78 12.47 -12.23
C ALA A 134 10.64 13.47 -13.02
N GLY A 135 11.84 13.05 -13.43
CA GLY A 135 12.73 13.84 -14.27
C GLY A 135 12.31 13.77 -15.74
N ASP A 136 12.75 12.72 -16.42
CA ASP A 136 12.37 12.43 -17.80
C ASP A 136 11.29 11.33 -17.81
N PRO A 137 10.12 11.54 -18.43
CA PRO A 137 9.11 10.49 -18.54
C PRO A 137 9.49 9.36 -19.51
N GLU A 138 10.47 9.56 -20.40
CA GLU A 138 10.83 8.62 -21.47
C GLU A 138 12.06 7.73 -21.17
N ASP A 139 12.67 7.87 -19.99
CA ASP A 139 13.82 7.05 -19.61
C ASP A 139 13.45 5.77 -18.83
N ASP A 140 14.42 4.86 -18.69
CA ASP A 140 14.27 3.62 -17.91
C ASP A 140 14.34 3.87 -16.38
N LEU A 141 14.30 5.14 -15.92
CA LEU A 141 14.36 5.51 -14.52
C LEU A 141 12.95 5.68 -13.93
N TYR A 142 12.67 4.89 -12.91
CA TYR A 142 11.40 4.91 -12.19
C TYR A 142 11.48 5.90 -11.03
N GLU A 143 11.18 7.16 -11.34
CA GLU A 143 11.09 8.30 -10.41
C GLU A 143 9.64 8.74 -10.18
N GLY A 144 9.39 9.66 -9.25
CA GLY A 144 8.09 10.29 -9.06
C GLY A 144 7.02 9.45 -8.36
N HIS A 145 7.38 8.30 -7.78
CA HIS A 145 6.46 7.48 -7.00
C HIS A 145 6.42 7.94 -5.54
N GLY A 146 5.32 7.68 -4.84
CA GLY A 146 5.28 7.80 -3.38
C GLY A 146 6.08 6.67 -2.73
N ILE A 147 5.50 5.47 -2.68
CA ILE A 147 6.15 4.27 -2.12
C ILE A 147 6.20 3.18 -3.19
N PHE A 148 7.40 2.65 -3.46
CA PHE A 148 7.63 1.57 -4.42
C PHE A 148 8.12 0.31 -3.69
N VAL A 149 7.37 -0.79 -3.76
CA VAL A 149 7.66 -2.03 -3.04
C VAL A 149 7.97 -3.17 -4.01
N ILE A 150 9.07 -3.88 -3.75
CA ILE A 150 9.58 -5.01 -4.52
C ILE A 150 9.79 -6.18 -3.56
N ASP A 151 9.11 -7.31 -3.80
CA ASP A 151 9.31 -8.59 -3.09
C ASP A 151 9.37 -8.47 -1.55
N ALA A 152 8.58 -7.57 -0.97
CA ALA A 152 8.61 -7.26 0.47
C ALA A 152 7.24 -7.38 1.13
N VAL A 153 7.25 -7.49 2.46
CA VAL A 153 6.06 -7.34 3.30
C VAL A 153 6.03 -5.91 3.82
N VAL A 154 4.94 -5.17 3.59
CA VAL A 154 4.82 -3.77 3.99
C VAL A 154 3.49 -3.51 4.69
N GLU A 155 3.56 -2.87 5.85
CA GLU A 155 2.41 -2.35 6.59
C GLU A 155 2.45 -0.82 6.61
N LEU A 156 1.37 -0.17 6.17
CA LEU A 156 1.18 1.28 6.26
C LEU A 156 0.06 1.59 7.25
N GLU A 157 0.32 2.49 8.20
CA GLU A 157 -0.70 3.01 9.12
C GLU A 157 -0.69 4.55 9.13
N ASP A 158 -1.84 5.15 8.85
CA ASP A 158 -2.02 6.61 8.88
C ASP A 158 -0.99 7.38 8.03
N VAL A 159 -0.69 6.83 6.86
CA VAL A 159 0.20 7.46 5.87
C VAL A 159 -0.61 8.30 4.89
N THR A 160 -0.13 9.50 4.59
CA THR A 160 -0.65 10.36 3.52
C THR A 160 0.36 10.47 2.39
N ILE A 161 -0.09 10.25 1.15
CA ILE A 161 0.69 10.41 -0.07
C ILE A 161 -0.06 11.40 -0.97
N GLU A 162 0.54 12.54 -1.29
CA GLU A 162 -0.12 13.56 -2.10
C GLU A 162 0.79 14.20 -3.15
N LYS A 163 0.22 14.65 -4.28
CA LYS A 163 0.95 15.43 -5.30
C LYS A 163 2.21 14.73 -5.80
N TYR A 164 2.07 13.48 -6.20
CA TYR A 164 3.15 12.66 -6.78
C TYR A 164 2.98 12.54 -8.29
N ALA A 165 4.08 12.39 -9.02
CA ALA A 165 4.07 12.46 -10.47
C ALA A 165 3.69 11.16 -11.18
N LYS A 166 4.04 9.98 -10.61
CA LYS A 166 3.76 8.66 -11.20
C LYS A 166 2.77 7.87 -10.32
N MET A 167 3.21 6.86 -9.58
CA MET A 167 2.31 6.04 -8.77
C MET A 167 2.41 6.37 -7.28
N GLY A 168 1.28 6.42 -6.56
CA GLY A 168 1.24 6.74 -5.13
C GLY A 168 1.81 5.62 -4.28
N PHE A 169 1.25 4.41 -4.42
CA PHE A 169 1.69 3.21 -3.73
C PHE A 169 1.78 2.02 -4.70
N THR A 170 2.99 1.48 -4.88
CA THR A 170 3.26 0.43 -5.87
C THR A 170 3.68 -0.87 -5.20
N GLY A 171 3.09 -1.98 -5.64
CA GLY A 171 3.52 -3.35 -5.31
C GLY A 171 3.96 -4.11 -6.56
N ARG A 172 5.19 -4.61 -6.55
CA ARG A 172 5.77 -5.47 -7.60
C ARG A 172 6.17 -6.84 -7.03
N GLY A 173 6.40 -7.80 -7.93
CA GLY A 173 6.88 -9.13 -7.55
C GLY A 173 5.90 -9.87 -6.66
N SER A 174 6.40 -10.52 -5.61
CA SER A 174 5.61 -11.23 -4.60
C SER A 174 5.30 -10.37 -3.36
N SER A 175 5.16 -9.06 -3.52
CA SER A 175 4.93 -8.15 -2.38
C SER A 175 3.60 -8.42 -1.66
N SER A 176 3.61 -8.34 -0.33
CA SER A 176 2.42 -8.45 0.53
C SER A 176 2.20 -7.14 1.28
N LEU A 177 1.14 -6.43 0.94
CA LEU A 177 0.88 -5.06 1.36
C LEU A 177 -0.37 -5.01 2.23
N THR A 178 -0.26 -4.39 3.40
CA THR A 178 -1.39 -4.04 4.25
C THR A 178 -1.38 -2.55 4.50
N ALA A 179 -2.53 -1.88 4.37
CA ALA A 179 -2.63 -0.46 4.62
C ALA A 179 -3.93 -0.11 5.35
N SER A 180 -3.82 0.67 6.42
CA SER A 180 -4.94 1.24 7.18
C SER A 180 -4.80 2.74 7.35
N GLY A 181 -5.90 3.49 7.18
CA GLY A 181 -5.86 4.95 7.31
C GLY A 181 -5.08 5.65 6.18
N LEU A 182 -4.81 4.93 5.08
CA LEU A 182 -4.03 5.43 3.95
C LEU A 182 -4.80 6.51 3.19
N ARG A 183 -4.13 7.63 2.90
CA ARG A 183 -4.68 8.72 2.06
C ARG A 183 -3.80 8.88 0.83
N ILE A 184 -4.35 8.72 -0.37
CA ILE A 184 -3.65 8.96 -1.63
C ILE A 184 -4.40 10.00 -2.45
N LEU A 185 -3.79 11.18 -2.62
CA LEU A 185 -4.46 12.39 -3.07
C LEU A 185 -3.73 13.07 -4.23
N ASP A 186 -4.48 13.54 -5.21
CA ASP A 186 -4.04 14.54 -6.18
C ASP A 186 -2.71 14.15 -6.91
N GLY A 187 -2.57 12.90 -7.37
CA GLY A 187 -1.44 12.43 -8.19
C GLY A 187 -1.88 11.70 -9.46
N HIS A 188 -1.02 10.87 -10.05
CA HIS A 188 -1.34 10.15 -11.30
C HIS A 188 -2.11 8.84 -11.09
N VAL A 189 -1.44 7.71 -10.85
CA VAL A 189 -2.11 6.45 -10.43
C VAL A 189 -1.99 6.29 -8.93
N ALA A 190 -3.09 6.09 -8.21
CA ALA A 190 -3.02 5.99 -6.75
C ALA A 190 -2.33 4.73 -6.26
N ILE A 191 -2.82 3.57 -6.69
CA ILE A 191 -2.28 2.28 -6.27
C ILE A 191 -2.02 1.43 -7.51
N TRP A 192 -0.78 0.99 -7.69
CA TRP A 192 -0.37 0.14 -8.80
C TRP A 192 0.09 -1.22 -8.26
N LEU A 193 -0.59 -2.30 -8.65
CA LEU A 193 -0.22 -3.66 -8.29
C LEU A 193 0.04 -4.46 -9.56
N GLU A 194 1.18 -5.14 -9.61
CA GLU A 194 1.55 -5.94 -10.77
C GLU A 194 2.19 -7.24 -10.33
N GLU A 195 2.26 -8.19 -11.27
CA GLU A 195 2.82 -9.52 -11.07
C GLU A 195 2.00 -10.31 -10.05
N SER A 196 2.57 -10.67 -8.90
CA SER A 196 1.89 -11.45 -7.86
C SER A 196 1.68 -10.62 -6.59
N ALA A 197 1.68 -9.28 -6.69
CA ALA A 197 1.50 -8.41 -5.53
C ALA A 197 0.11 -8.58 -4.91
N HIS A 198 0.03 -8.51 -3.58
CA HIS A 198 -1.22 -8.66 -2.83
C HIS A 198 -1.44 -7.46 -1.93
N LEU A 199 -2.63 -6.87 -1.98
CA LEU A 199 -3.01 -5.72 -1.17
C LEU A 199 -4.22 -6.03 -0.30
N ARG A 200 -4.12 -5.71 0.98
CA ARG A 200 -5.24 -5.52 1.90
C ARG A 200 -5.33 -4.05 2.29
N LEU A 201 -6.32 -3.35 1.74
CA LEU A 201 -6.55 -1.93 1.95
C LEU A 201 -7.79 -1.69 2.81
N CYS A 202 -7.64 -0.89 3.86
CA CYS A 202 -8.69 -0.63 4.82
C CYS A 202 -8.77 0.84 5.22
N ASN A 203 -9.98 1.38 5.36
CA ASN A 203 -10.21 2.72 5.88
C ASN A 203 -9.41 3.79 5.12
N ALA A 204 -9.33 3.63 3.79
CA ALA A 204 -8.50 4.48 2.95
C ALA A 204 -9.33 5.54 2.22
N LEU A 205 -8.68 6.67 1.92
CA LEU A 205 -9.19 7.68 1.00
C LEU A 205 -8.28 7.79 -0.21
N VAL A 206 -8.82 7.47 -1.39
CA VAL A 206 -8.15 7.61 -2.68
C VAL A 206 -8.92 8.60 -3.53
N ARG A 207 -8.34 9.78 -3.81
CA ARG A 207 -9.11 10.88 -4.37
C ARG A 207 -8.35 11.75 -5.36
N ASN A 208 -9.07 12.20 -6.39
CA ASN A 208 -8.63 13.18 -7.38
C ASN A 208 -7.31 12.79 -8.09
N ASN A 209 -7.10 11.50 -8.30
CA ASN A 209 -5.96 11.07 -9.09
C ASN A 209 -6.34 11.13 -10.58
N ASP A 210 -5.42 11.56 -11.43
CA ASP A 210 -5.72 11.78 -12.85
C ASP A 210 -5.78 10.47 -13.67
N SER A 211 -5.52 9.32 -13.04
CA SER A 211 -5.73 7.98 -13.57
C SER A 211 -6.54 7.12 -12.58
N ALA A 212 -6.21 5.83 -12.41
CA ALA A 212 -6.99 4.89 -11.62
C ALA A 212 -6.77 5.00 -10.11
N GLY A 213 -7.81 4.70 -9.33
CA GLY A 213 -7.72 4.57 -7.87
C GLY A 213 -6.94 3.33 -7.44
N ILE A 214 -7.24 2.17 -8.03
CA ILE A 214 -6.42 0.97 -8.00
C ILE A 214 -6.28 0.47 -9.44
N ALA A 215 -5.05 0.18 -9.88
CA ALA A 215 -4.76 -0.55 -11.10
C ALA A 215 -4.04 -1.85 -10.74
N ALA A 216 -4.68 -2.99 -10.98
CA ALA A 216 -4.14 -4.33 -10.72
C ALA A 216 -3.93 -5.10 -12.01
N TYR A 217 -2.72 -5.59 -12.24
CA TYR A 217 -2.31 -6.25 -13.48
C TYR A 217 -1.78 -7.66 -13.22
N MET A 218 -1.66 -8.45 -14.29
CA MET A 218 -1.15 -9.84 -14.23
C MET A 218 -1.95 -10.68 -13.22
N ASN A 219 -1.32 -11.17 -12.15
CA ASN A 219 -1.94 -12.04 -11.15
C ASN A 219 -2.13 -11.32 -9.81
N ALA A 220 -2.08 -9.98 -9.81
CA ALA A 220 -2.17 -9.19 -8.60
C ALA A 220 -3.56 -9.28 -7.97
N THR A 221 -3.61 -9.14 -6.64
CA THR A 221 -4.88 -9.19 -5.89
C THR A 221 -5.03 -8.00 -4.98
N ALA A 222 -6.23 -7.41 -4.94
CA ALA A 222 -6.57 -6.34 -4.01
C ALA A 222 -7.86 -6.68 -3.24
N ARG A 223 -7.80 -6.54 -1.93
CA ARG A 223 -8.95 -6.65 -1.02
C ARG A 223 -9.15 -5.32 -0.33
N VAL A 224 -10.28 -4.69 -0.61
CA VAL A 224 -10.59 -3.31 -0.25
C VAL A 224 -11.79 -3.29 0.68
N TYR A 225 -11.63 -2.63 1.82
CA TYR A 225 -12.62 -2.56 2.88
C TYR A 225 -12.80 -1.12 3.33
N ASN A 226 -14.04 -0.69 3.55
CA ASN A 226 -14.34 0.55 4.27
C ASN A 226 -13.64 1.79 3.70
N SER A 227 -13.47 1.84 2.39
CA SER A 227 -12.63 2.83 1.73
C SER A 227 -13.46 3.73 0.82
N VAL A 228 -12.86 4.83 0.40
CA VAL A 228 -13.48 5.82 -0.48
C VAL A 228 -12.58 6.04 -1.70
N PHE A 229 -13.17 5.89 -2.89
CA PHE A 229 -12.54 6.22 -4.17
C PHE A 229 -13.37 7.31 -4.82
N ASP A 230 -12.86 8.56 -4.82
CA ASP A 230 -13.62 9.74 -5.25
C ASP A 230 -12.89 10.55 -6.33
N GLY A 231 -13.51 10.70 -7.50
CA GLY A 231 -13.02 11.63 -8.51
C GLY A 231 -11.73 11.20 -9.22
N ASN A 232 -11.45 9.89 -9.33
CA ASN A 232 -10.32 9.40 -10.12
C ASN A 232 -10.68 9.43 -11.63
N GLN A 233 -9.77 9.88 -12.49
CA GLN A 233 -10.09 10.25 -13.88
C GLN A 233 -9.93 9.14 -14.93
N ASP A 234 -9.42 7.95 -14.56
CA ASP A 234 -9.52 6.73 -15.42
C ASP A 234 -10.45 5.62 -14.88
N ASP A 235 -10.24 5.08 -13.70
CA ASP A 235 -11.18 4.09 -13.16
C ASP A 235 -11.13 4.14 -11.64
N GLY A 236 -12.25 3.92 -10.96
CA GLY A 236 -12.22 3.77 -9.50
C GLY A 236 -11.36 2.56 -9.13
N LEU A 237 -11.71 1.41 -9.70
CA LEU A 237 -11.01 0.13 -9.55
C LEU A 237 -10.81 -0.50 -10.94
N TYR A 238 -9.56 -0.78 -11.31
CA TYR A 238 -9.18 -1.37 -12.59
C TYR A 238 -8.42 -2.69 -12.38
N ALA A 239 -8.82 -3.74 -13.10
CA ALA A 239 -8.12 -5.01 -13.13
C ALA A 239 -7.92 -5.52 -14.56
N GLU A 240 -6.76 -6.09 -14.86
CA GLU A 240 -6.39 -6.62 -16.18
C GLU A 240 -5.68 -7.98 -16.07
N ASN A 241 -5.65 -8.73 -17.16
CA ASN A 241 -5.10 -10.10 -17.27
C ASN A 241 -5.80 -11.12 -16.38
N GLU A 242 -5.18 -11.60 -15.30
CA GLU A 242 -5.77 -12.55 -14.33
C GLU A 242 -5.98 -11.89 -12.95
N ALA A 243 -5.87 -10.56 -12.87
CA ALA A 243 -5.91 -9.84 -11.61
C ALA A 243 -7.29 -9.92 -10.97
N SER A 244 -7.34 -9.83 -9.63
CA SER A 244 -8.61 -9.88 -8.89
C SER A 244 -8.77 -8.77 -7.87
N ILE A 245 -9.94 -8.14 -7.88
CA ILE A 245 -10.31 -7.12 -6.90
C ILE A 245 -11.57 -7.55 -6.15
N PHE A 246 -11.48 -7.59 -4.82
CA PHE A 246 -12.63 -7.70 -3.94
C PHE A 246 -12.82 -6.37 -3.20
N ALA A 247 -13.95 -5.71 -3.41
CA ALA A 247 -14.29 -4.47 -2.72
C ALA A 247 -15.60 -4.64 -1.95
N THR A 248 -15.59 -4.26 -0.68
CA THR A 248 -16.79 -4.28 0.14
C THR A 248 -16.85 -3.09 1.06
N ASN A 249 -18.06 -2.70 1.48
CA ASN A 249 -18.26 -1.59 2.40
C ASN A 249 -17.58 -0.29 1.90
N THR A 250 -17.58 -0.04 0.60
CA THR A 250 -16.77 1.01 -0.03
C THR A 250 -17.67 2.07 -0.68
N LEU A 251 -17.15 3.28 -0.85
CA LEU A 251 -17.77 4.31 -1.68
C LEU A 251 -16.98 4.48 -2.97
N LEU A 252 -17.66 4.33 -4.10
CA LEU A 252 -17.11 4.61 -5.43
C LEU A 252 -17.85 5.83 -5.99
N LEU A 253 -17.19 6.97 -6.03
CA LEU A 253 -17.79 8.28 -6.27
C LEU A 253 -17.09 9.00 -7.42
N ASN A 254 -17.85 9.59 -8.33
CA ASN A 254 -17.34 10.52 -9.35
C ASN A 254 -16.17 10.01 -10.20
N ASN A 255 -15.95 8.70 -10.28
CA ASN A 255 -14.86 8.12 -11.07
C ASN A 255 -15.27 8.03 -12.54
N LYS A 256 -14.29 8.16 -13.44
CA LYS A 256 -14.49 8.13 -14.89
C LYS A 256 -13.34 7.41 -15.56
N PRO A 257 -13.56 6.75 -16.72
CA PRO A 257 -14.86 6.35 -17.26
C PRO A 257 -15.69 5.41 -16.37
N PHE A 258 -15.11 4.54 -15.54
CA PHE A 258 -15.90 3.57 -14.77
C PHE A 258 -15.63 3.60 -13.27
N ALA A 259 -16.64 3.21 -12.48
CA ALA A 259 -16.41 2.92 -11.07
C ALA A 259 -15.55 1.66 -10.92
N VAL A 260 -15.85 0.62 -11.73
CA VAL A 260 -15.09 -0.63 -11.79
C VAL A 260 -14.92 -1.09 -13.23
N ARG A 261 -13.69 -1.35 -13.66
CA ARG A 261 -13.40 -1.92 -14.97
C ARG A 261 -12.53 -3.15 -14.84
N VAL A 262 -12.83 -4.15 -15.65
CA VAL A 262 -12.05 -5.38 -15.79
C VAL A 262 -11.82 -5.68 -17.27
N THR A 263 -10.64 -6.16 -17.62
CA THR A 263 -10.29 -6.61 -18.98
C THR A 263 -9.63 -7.99 -18.95
N ASP A 264 -9.62 -8.68 -20.08
CA ASP A 264 -9.10 -10.04 -20.29
C ASP A 264 -9.83 -11.12 -19.44
N ASP A 265 -9.11 -11.78 -18.52
CA ASP A 265 -9.58 -12.83 -17.61
C ASP A 265 -9.70 -12.31 -16.16
N ALA A 266 -9.52 -11.00 -15.95
CA ALA A 266 -9.53 -10.37 -14.64
C ALA A 266 -10.94 -10.43 -14.03
N GLN A 267 -11.01 -10.31 -12.70
CA GLN A 267 -12.27 -10.43 -11.98
C GLN A 267 -12.42 -9.34 -10.92
N ALA A 268 -13.65 -8.85 -10.76
CA ALA A 268 -13.99 -7.96 -9.66
C ALA A 268 -15.25 -8.47 -8.95
N GLN A 269 -15.23 -8.48 -7.62
CA GLN A 269 -16.41 -8.70 -6.80
C GLN A 269 -16.65 -7.48 -5.92
N VAL A 270 -17.84 -6.90 -6.03
CA VAL A 270 -18.22 -5.69 -5.30
C VAL A 270 -19.46 -5.98 -4.46
N ARG A 271 -19.39 -5.77 -3.14
CA ARG A 271 -20.51 -5.98 -2.20
C ARG A 271 -20.68 -4.75 -1.31
N TYR A 272 -21.85 -4.56 -0.73
CA TYR A 272 -22.13 -3.55 0.31
C TYR A 272 -21.52 -2.17 -0.01
N THR A 273 -21.62 -1.73 -1.27
CA THR A 273 -20.88 -0.58 -1.80
C THR A 273 -21.86 0.45 -2.33
N ALA A 274 -21.59 1.73 -2.06
CA ALA A 274 -22.38 2.82 -2.59
C ALA A 274 -21.69 3.44 -3.82
N LEU A 275 -22.48 3.69 -4.85
CA LEU A 275 -22.06 4.31 -6.10
C LEU A 275 -22.71 5.69 -6.21
N HIS A 276 -21.97 6.72 -6.64
CA HIS A 276 -22.58 8.03 -6.91
C HIS A 276 -21.77 8.81 -7.95
N GLY A 277 -22.43 9.38 -8.97
CA GLY A 277 -21.79 10.32 -9.89
C GLY A 277 -20.67 9.75 -10.78
N ASN A 278 -20.43 8.43 -10.77
CA ASN A 278 -19.49 7.79 -11.71
C ASN A 278 -20.04 7.90 -13.14
N ALA A 279 -19.17 8.05 -14.14
CA ALA A 279 -19.62 8.13 -15.53
C ALA A 279 -20.32 6.85 -16.00
N ALA A 280 -19.83 5.68 -15.55
CA ALA A 280 -20.52 4.41 -15.68
C ALA A 280 -20.23 3.49 -14.47
N LYS A 281 -21.17 2.59 -14.18
CA LYS A 281 -21.08 1.67 -13.04
C LYS A 281 -19.94 0.66 -13.21
N GLY A 282 -19.84 0.05 -14.39
CA GLY A 282 -18.68 -0.78 -14.71
C GLY A 282 -18.61 -1.23 -16.15
N SER A 283 -17.47 -1.81 -16.53
CA SER A 283 -17.21 -2.29 -17.88
C SER A 283 -16.42 -3.61 -17.87
N SER A 284 -16.87 -4.54 -18.71
CA SER A 284 -16.16 -5.76 -19.09
C SER A 284 -16.33 -5.94 -20.61
N PRO A 285 -15.46 -5.33 -21.43
CA PRO A 285 -15.64 -5.29 -22.87
C PRO A 285 -15.55 -6.69 -23.51
N ASP A 286 -14.88 -7.64 -22.88
CA ASP A 286 -14.70 -9.00 -23.39
C ASP A 286 -15.93 -9.90 -23.20
N GLY A 287 -17.02 -9.37 -22.63
CA GLY A 287 -18.32 -10.04 -22.50
C GLY A 287 -18.35 -11.20 -21.50
N LYS A 288 -17.20 -11.54 -20.90
CA LYS A 288 -17.13 -12.44 -19.74
C LYS A 288 -17.75 -11.70 -18.55
N GLN A 289 -18.67 -12.32 -17.82
CA GLN A 289 -19.27 -11.74 -16.60
C GLN A 289 -18.23 -11.67 -15.46
N SER A 290 -17.21 -10.84 -15.63
CA SER A 290 -16.05 -10.71 -14.76
C SER A 290 -16.26 -9.72 -13.62
N ILE A 291 -17.25 -8.83 -13.72
CA ILE A 291 -17.71 -8.02 -12.59
C ILE A 291 -18.94 -8.65 -11.94
N ARG A 292 -18.78 -9.09 -10.69
CA ARG A 292 -19.87 -9.59 -9.85
C ARG A 292 -20.32 -8.51 -8.87
N TRP A 293 -21.43 -7.86 -9.20
CA TRP A 293 -22.14 -6.98 -8.27
C TRP A 293 -22.97 -7.83 -7.31
N GLY A 294 -22.51 -7.92 -6.07
CA GLY A 294 -23.14 -8.71 -5.02
C GLY A 294 -24.15 -7.92 -4.18
N GLU A 295 -24.52 -8.51 -3.06
CA GLU A 295 -25.48 -7.95 -2.10
C GLU A 295 -25.05 -6.55 -1.61
N GLY A 296 -26.03 -5.68 -1.34
CA GLY A 296 -25.80 -4.39 -0.70
C GLY A 296 -25.17 -3.32 -1.60
N VAL A 297 -24.96 -3.60 -2.89
CA VAL A 297 -24.56 -2.58 -3.86
C VAL A 297 -25.73 -1.66 -4.16
N GLN A 298 -25.57 -0.36 -3.96
CA GLN A 298 -26.61 0.63 -4.19
C GLN A 298 -26.10 1.87 -4.92
N ASP A 299 -26.92 2.39 -5.84
CA ASP A 299 -26.69 3.68 -6.50
C ASP A 299 -27.34 4.78 -5.65
N LEU A 300 -26.53 5.71 -5.13
CA LEU A 300 -26.99 6.81 -4.28
C LEU A 300 -27.58 7.94 -5.11
N VAL A 301 -28.76 8.41 -4.69
CA VAL A 301 -29.41 9.60 -5.29
C VAL A 301 -28.70 10.89 -4.90
N THR A 302 -28.21 10.98 -3.66
CA THR A 302 -27.54 12.15 -3.12
C THR A 302 -26.08 11.85 -2.81
N LYS A 303 -25.19 12.80 -3.13
CA LYS A 303 -23.79 12.71 -2.75
C LYS A 303 -23.67 12.61 -1.21
N PRO A 304 -22.75 11.77 -0.69
CA PRO A 304 -22.35 11.83 0.72
C PRO A 304 -21.85 13.23 1.11
N ASP A 305 -21.82 13.52 2.41
CA ASP A 305 -21.29 14.82 2.88
C ASP A 305 -19.77 14.94 2.65
N ALA A 306 -19.17 16.08 3.03
CA ALA A 306 -17.73 16.32 2.84
C ALA A 306 -16.82 15.36 3.62
N ASN A 307 -17.35 14.68 4.64
CA ASN A 307 -16.68 13.65 5.43
C ASN A 307 -17.04 12.23 4.96
N TYR A 308 -17.71 12.13 3.81
CA TYR A 308 -18.20 10.91 3.19
C TYR A 308 -19.35 10.21 3.93
N ARG A 309 -19.93 10.85 4.95
CA ARG A 309 -21.02 10.27 5.74
C ARG A 309 -22.28 10.13 4.91
N LEU A 310 -22.88 8.96 5.02
CA LEU A 310 -24.14 8.63 4.36
C LEU A 310 -25.33 9.05 5.23
N ALA A 311 -26.35 9.62 4.60
CA ALA A 311 -27.64 9.87 5.27
C ALA A 311 -28.34 8.57 5.69
N SER A 312 -28.09 7.48 4.95
CA SER A 312 -28.53 6.12 5.29
C SER A 312 -27.31 5.19 5.26
N PRO A 313 -26.98 4.52 6.38
CA PRO A 313 -25.84 3.62 6.45
C PRO A 313 -25.91 2.51 5.40
N LEU A 314 -24.75 2.02 4.95
CA LEU A 314 -24.69 0.75 4.22
C LEU A 314 -24.99 -0.41 5.16
N ALA A 315 -25.65 -1.44 4.65
CA ALA A 315 -25.64 -2.75 5.30
C ALA A 315 -24.17 -3.17 5.41
N GLY A 316 -23.70 -3.49 6.62
CA GLY A 316 -22.33 -3.92 6.82
C GLY A 316 -22.16 -5.36 6.33
N ASP A 317 -21.10 -5.61 5.57
CA ASP A 317 -20.71 -6.98 5.20
C ASP A 317 -20.49 -7.85 6.46
N PRO A 318 -21.29 -8.90 6.69
CA PRO A 318 -21.15 -9.74 7.89
C PRO A 318 -19.83 -10.51 7.91
N ASP A 319 -19.19 -10.72 6.75
CA ASP A 319 -17.92 -11.41 6.63
C ASP A 319 -16.73 -10.51 7.02
N VAL A 320 -16.96 -9.19 7.04
CA VAL A 320 -15.98 -8.20 7.49
C VAL A 320 -16.19 -7.99 8.98
N ARG A 321 -15.38 -8.68 9.80
CA ARG A 321 -15.34 -8.52 11.26
C ARG A 321 -14.75 -7.15 11.64
N THR A 322 -15.49 -6.07 11.40
CA THR A 322 -15.30 -4.81 12.12
C THR A 322 -16.10 -4.87 13.41
N ALA A 323 -15.56 -4.35 14.51
CA ALA A 323 -16.10 -4.43 15.87
C ALA A 323 -17.47 -3.72 16.09
N THR A 324 -18.25 -3.45 15.03
CA THR A 324 -19.53 -2.76 15.09
C THR A 324 -20.46 -3.32 14.01
N LEU A 325 -20.95 -4.53 14.25
CA LEU A 325 -21.84 -5.27 13.36
C LEU A 325 -23.25 -4.65 13.35
N GLY A 326 -23.60 -3.98 12.26
CA GLY A 326 -25.01 -3.68 11.96
C GLY A 326 -25.22 -2.70 10.82
N ARG A 327 -24.54 -1.55 10.86
CA ARG A 327 -24.74 -0.43 9.91
C ARG A 327 -23.49 0.46 9.89
N MET A 328 -22.99 0.81 8.70
CA MET A 328 -21.83 1.70 8.57
C MET A 328 -22.19 3.05 7.96
N ASN A 329 -21.97 4.10 8.73
CA ASN A 329 -21.91 5.48 8.26
C ASN A 329 -20.46 5.72 7.83
N ILE A 330 -20.13 5.55 6.55
CA ILE A 330 -18.73 5.71 6.13
C ILE A 330 -18.33 7.16 6.40
N GLY A 331 -17.56 7.39 7.45
CA GLY A 331 -16.89 8.64 7.77
C GLY A 331 -15.43 8.32 7.98
N LEU A 332 -14.51 9.16 7.50
CA LEU A 332 -13.07 8.87 7.55
C LEU A 332 -12.51 8.66 8.98
N SER A 333 -13.26 9.08 10.01
CA SER A 333 -12.92 8.93 11.44
C SER A 333 -13.55 7.73 12.13
N ASP A 334 -14.55 7.07 11.51
CA ASP A 334 -15.54 6.26 12.23
C ASP A 334 -15.32 4.75 12.06
N VAL A 335 -14.20 4.32 11.46
CA VAL A 335 -13.96 2.90 11.14
C VAL A 335 -12.71 2.35 11.84
N ALA A 336 -12.91 1.35 12.70
CA ALA A 336 -11.83 0.62 13.35
C ALA A 336 -10.87 0.01 12.32
N ALA A 337 -9.58 -0.04 12.63
CA ALA A 337 -8.57 -0.72 11.81
C ALA A 337 -9.08 -2.12 11.42
N CYS A 338 -8.84 -2.52 10.17
CA CYS A 338 -9.03 -3.92 9.80
C CYS A 338 -8.22 -4.75 10.79
N GLY A 339 -8.91 -5.53 11.64
CA GLY A 339 -8.23 -6.37 12.62
C GLY A 339 -7.09 -7.08 11.91
N SER A 340 -5.87 -6.91 12.43
CA SER A 340 -4.71 -7.68 12.00
C SER A 340 -5.13 -9.13 12.13
N GLY A 341 -5.45 -9.78 11.01
CA GLY A 341 -5.80 -11.19 11.02
C GLY A 341 -4.59 -11.93 11.59
N GLN A 342 -4.63 -12.25 12.88
CA GLN A 342 -3.66 -13.10 13.52
C GLN A 342 -3.72 -14.45 12.79
N GLY A 343 -2.69 -14.69 12.00
CA GLY A 343 -2.52 -15.86 11.16
C GLY A 343 -1.21 -15.75 10.37
N ARG A 344 -0.11 -15.43 11.07
CA ARG A 344 1.23 -15.90 10.66
C ARG A 344 1.48 -17.21 11.40
#